data_AF-A0A5K3FSK7-F1
#
_entry.id   AF-A0A5K3FSK7-F1
#
_cell.length_a   1.000
_cell.length_b   1.000
_cell.length_c   1.000
_cell.angle_alpha   90.00
_cell.angle_beta   90.00
_cell.angle_gamma   90.00
#
_symmetry.space_group_name_H-M   'P 1'
#
loop_
_entity.id
_entity.type
_entity.pdbx_description
1 polymer ?
#
loop_
_entity_poly.entity_id
_entity_poly.type
_entity_poly.pdbx_seq_one_letter_code
_entity_poly.pdbx_strand_id
1 'polypeptide(L)'
;MCLDRLGFPPEVLHKANKRLILTRISGYGQPQENEEIDYYLRPGHDINYLAESGLLWLFTGETSGRPVPPANIIADIAGGAFPAAIGILLALYEREKTGVGKIVDVGIADGVSYMSTYFLASCQVSDQKASNTPFSLMHWSTLAHQCSSFVDGGAPFYRTYETKDKKYVAVGALEPQFYANLLKHLVNYDYFLQCLIISIGKTLIGSFGTRYLLIFVSLAVIIKFLGVCLLIQQFLSC
;
A
#
# COMPACT_ATOMS: atom_id res chain seq x y z
N MET A 1 0.94 29.40 -14.16
CA MET A 1 0.05 28.28 -13.75
C MET A 1 -1.42 28.61 -14.00
N CYS A 2 -2.33 27.64 -13.87
CA CYS A 2 -3.77 27.80 -14.10
C CYS A 2 -4.39 28.95 -13.27
N LEU A 3 -4.03 29.08 -11.99
CA LEU A 3 -4.50 30.18 -11.14
C LEU A 3 -4.06 31.56 -11.64
N ASP A 4 -2.82 31.69 -12.11
CA ASP A 4 -2.32 32.95 -12.68
C ASP A 4 -3.10 33.32 -13.95
N ARG A 5 -3.40 32.33 -14.81
CA ARG A 5 -4.21 32.54 -16.02
C ARG A 5 -5.64 32.95 -15.70
N LEU A 6 -6.16 32.57 -14.53
CA LEU A 6 -7.48 32.98 -14.02
C LEU A 6 -7.43 34.32 -13.26
N GLY A 7 -6.27 34.96 -13.11
CA GLY A 7 -6.12 36.23 -12.41
C GLY A 7 -6.04 36.10 -10.88
N PHE A 8 -5.81 34.89 -10.35
CA PHE A 8 -5.71 34.61 -8.92
C PHE A 8 -4.35 34.04 -8.52
N PRO A 9 -3.23 34.71 -8.84
CA PRO A 9 -1.92 34.22 -8.43
C PRO A 9 -1.82 34.23 -6.88
N PRO A 10 -0.98 33.36 -6.28
CA PRO A 10 -0.91 33.21 -4.82
C PRO A 10 -0.70 34.52 -4.05
N GLU A 11 0.07 35.46 -4.62
CA GLU A 11 0.35 36.76 -4.01
C GLU A 11 -0.91 37.62 -3.90
N VAL A 12 -1.81 37.54 -4.89
CA VAL A 12 -3.11 38.25 -4.86
C VAL A 12 -4.01 37.65 -3.78
N LEU A 13 -4.06 36.32 -3.69
CA LEU A 13 -4.86 35.61 -2.68
C LEU A 13 -4.37 35.91 -1.25
N HIS A 14 -3.06 35.94 -1.02
CA HIS A 14 -2.48 36.28 0.29
C HIS A 14 -2.59 37.78 0.62
N LYS A 15 -2.61 38.68 -0.36
CA LYS A 15 -2.95 40.09 -0.13
C LYS A 15 -4.38 40.24 0.38
N ALA A 16 -5.33 39.48 -0.17
CA ALA A 16 -6.72 39.48 0.26
C ALA A 16 -6.92 38.80 1.63
N ASN A 17 -6.22 37.69 1.87
CA ASN A 17 -6.27 36.97 3.14
C ASN A 17 -4.89 36.43 3.52
N LYS A 18 -4.17 37.16 4.39
CA LYS A 18 -2.84 36.77 4.89
C LYS A 18 -2.84 35.48 5.71
N ARG A 19 -4.01 35.00 6.16
CA ARG A 19 -4.17 33.76 6.94
C ARG A 19 -4.52 32.55 6.07
N LEU A 20 -4.71 32.74 4.77
CA LEU A 20 -5.08 31.66 3.83
C LEU A 20 -3.97 30.61 3.76
N ILE A 21 -4.36 29.34 3.80
CA ILE A 21 -3.49 28.25 3.40
C ILE A 21 -3.89 27.86 1.98
N LEU A 22 -2.99 28.07 1.03
CA LEU A 22 -3.22 27.77 -0.37
C LEU A 22 -2.51 26.47 -0.72
N THR A 23 -3.26 25.38 -0.84
CA THR A 23 -2.71 24.08 -1.22
C THR A 23 -2.85 23.85 -2.71
N ARG A 24 -1.74 23.52 -3.37
CA ARG A 24 -1.67 23.19 -4.80
C ARG A 24 -1.21 21.76 -4.95
N ILE A 25 -2.07 20.91 -5.50
CA ILE A 25 -1.75 19.51 -5.80
C ILE A 25 -1.58 19.39 -7.31
N SER A 26 -0.42 18.92 -7.75
CA SER A 26 -0.12 18.65 -9.15
C SER A 26 0.61 17.32 -9.28
N GLY A 27 0.62 16.76 -10.49
CA GLY A 27 1.31 15.50 -10.75
C GLY A 27 2.80 15.56 -10.39
N TYR A 28 3.49 16.56 -10.91
CA TYR A 28 4.94 16.70 -10.85
C TYR A 28 5.42 17.81 -9.93
N GLY A 29 4.53 18.40 -9.11
CA GLY A 29 4.88 19.51 -8.23
C GLY A 29 4.84 20.87 -8.96
N GLN A 30 5.54 21.85 -8.39
CA GLN A 30 5.65 23.20 -8.94
C GLN A 30 7.10 23.47 -9.35
N PRO A 31 7.33 24.19 -10.46
CA PRO A 31 8.68 24.48 -10.93
C PRO A 31 9.44 25.30 -9.89
N GLN A 32 10.65 24.86 -9.53
CA GLN A 32 11.56 25.68 -8.73
C GLN A 32 12.38 26.62 -9.63
N GLU A 33 13.02 27.61 -9.00
CA GLU A 33 13.93 28.50 -9.71
C GLU A 33 15.08 27.68 -10.34
N ASN A 34 15.27 27.83 -11.66
CA ASN A 34 16.27 27.16 -12.49
C ASN A 34 15.97 25.71 -12.90
N GLU A 35 14.76 25.21 -12.69
CA GLU A 35 14.34 23.90 -13.20
C GLU A 35 13.60 23.98 -14.53
N GLU A 36 13.65 22.89 -15.29
CA GLU A 36 12.98 22.77 -16.58
C GLU A 36 11.47 22.75 -16.40
N ILE A 37 10.79 23.82 -16.83
CA ILE A 37 9.34 23.99 -16.65
C ILE A 37 8.52 22.89 -17.34
N ASP A 38 9.06 22.30 -18.42
CA ASP A 38 8.38 21.29 -19.21
C ASP A 38 8.13 20.01 -18.42
N TYR A 39 8.98 19.68 -17.44
CA TYR A 39 8.76 18.55 -16.52
C TYR A 39 7.45 18.74 -15.73
N TYR A 40 7.27 19.92 -15.14
CA TYR A 40 6.14 20.28 -14.28
C TYR A 40 4.81 20.43 -15.03
N LEU A 41 4.86 20.60 -16.35
CA LEU A 41 3.68 20.75 -17.21
C LEU A 41 3.21 19.43 -17.84
N ARG A 42 3.92 18.32 -17.61
CA ARG A 42 3.55 17.02 -18.21
C ARG A 42 2.18 16.56 -17.72
N PRO A 43 1.28 16.11 -18.62
CA PRO A 43 0.04 15.49 -18.22
C PRO A 43 0.32 14.09 -17.65
N GLY A 44 -0.45 13.70 -16.65
CA GLY A 44 -0.38 12.38 -16.05
C GLY A 44 -1.60 12.07 -15.21
N HIS A 45 -1.70 10.81 -14.83
CA HIS A 45 -2.62 10.28 -13.82
C HIS A 45 -1.84 9.40 -12.86
N ASP A 46 -2.52 8.88 -11.83
CA ASP A 46 -1.95 8.01 -10.81
C ASP A 46 -0.90 7.01 -11.34
N ILE A 47 -1.25 6.26 -12.39
CA ILE A 47 -0.38 5.25 -12.99
C ILE A 47 0.95 5.83 -13.51
N ASN A 48 0.97 7.06 -14.01
CA ASN A 48 2.18 7.70 -14.52
C ASN A 48 3.14 8.04 -13.39
N TYR A 49 2.63 8.67 -12.34
CA TYR A 49 3.42 9.04 -11.16
C TYR A 49 3.91 7.79 -10.42
N LEU A 50 3.05 6.77 -10.33
CA LEU A 50 3.39 5.48 -9.74
C LEU A 50 4.46 4.74 -10.56
N ALA A 51 4.39 4.79 -11.89
CA ALA A 51 5.41 4.22 -12.77
C ALA A 51 6.75 4.94 -12.62
N GLU A 52 6.76 6.27 -12.57
CA GLU A 52 7.97 7.07 -12.47
C GLU A 52 8.70 6.86 -11.15
N SER A 53 7.98 6.61 -10.06
CA SER A 53 8.57 6.21 -8.76
C SER A 53 9.20 4.81 -8.76
N GLY A 54 8.95 4.00 -9.79
CA GLY A 54 9.33 2.59 -9.85
C GLY A 54 8.42 1.63 -9.07
N LEU A 55 7.52 2.12 -8.19
CA LEU A 55 6.64 1.28 -7.38
C LEU A 55 5.59 0.52 -8.18
N LEU A 56 5.19 0.99 -9.36
CA LEU A 56 4.22 0.27 -10.19
C LEU A 56 4.67 -1.17 -10.47
N TRP A 57 5.98 -1.39 -10.61
CA TRP A 57 6.56 -2.71 -10.89
C TRP A 57 6.20 -3.77 -9.84
N LEU A 58 5.98 -3.35 -8.58
CA LEU A 58 5.63 -4.24 -7.47
C LEU A 58 4.22 -4.82 -7.59
N PHE A 59 3.35 -4.22 -8.40
CA PHE A 59 1.95 -4.63 -8.55
C PHE A 59 1.76 -5.48 -9.80
N THR A 60 2.54 -6.54 -9.96
CA THR A 60 2.45 -7.43 -11.12
C THR A 60 1.78 -8.74 -10.72
N GLY A 61 0.82 -9.19 -11.53
CA GLY A 61 0.13 -10.46 -11.27
C GLY A 61 1.06 -11.66 -11.46
N GLU A 62 0.93 -12.69 -10.62
CA GLU A 62 1.75 -13.92 -10.63
C GLU A 62 1.84 -14.60 -12.01
N THR A 63 0.82 -14.43 -12.86
CA THR A 63 0.72 -15.05 -14.19
C THR A 63 0.95 -14.08 -15.36
N SER A 64 1.01 -12.77 -15.11
CA SER A 64 1.14 -11.76 -16.16
C SER A 64 2.35 -10.88 -15.87
N GLY A 65 3.40 -10.95 -16.70
CA GLY A 65 4.60 -10.12 -16.51
C GLY A 65 4.40 -8.61 -16.72
N ARG A 66 3.16 -8.12 -16.84
CA ARG A 66 2.83 -6.70 -16.95
C ARG A 66 2.33 -6.16 -15.61
N PRO A 67 2.88 -5.05 -15.10
CA PRO A 67 2.34 -4.36 -13.93
C PRO A 67 0.88 -3.94 -14.09
N VAL A 68 0.10 -4.13 -13.03
CA VAL A 68 -1.31 -3.76 -12.90
C VAL A 68 -1.42 -2.65 -11.85
N PRO A 69 -1.93 -1.45 -12.21
CA PRO A 69 -2.07 -0.38 -11.23
C PRO A 69 -3.07 -0.79 -10.12
N PRO A 70 -2.74 -0.56 -8.83
CA PRO A 70 -3.64 -0.84 -7.70
C PRO A 70 -4.72 0.24 -7.58
N ALA A 71 -5.58 0.34 -8.59
CA ALA A 71 -6.50 1.46 -8.82
C ALA A 71 -5.72 2.80 -8.79
N ASN A 72 -6.25 3.82 -8.11
CA ASN A 72 -5.59 5.12 -7.92
C ASN A 72 -5.27 5.42 -6.44
N ILE A 73 -5.02 4.38 -5.65
CA ILE A 73 -4.89 4.54 -4.18
C ILE A 73 -3.47 4.95 -3.80
N ILE A 74 -2.45 4.52 -4.54
CA ILE A 74 -1.06 4.76 -4.13
C ILE A 74 -0.62 6.17 -4.49
N ALA A 75 -0.85 6.64 -5.72
CA ALA A 75 -0.40 7.97 -6.09
C ALA A 75 -1.41 9.04 -5.67
N ASP A 76 -2.65 9.00 -6.18
CA ASP A 76 -3.61 10.09 -5.93
C ASP A 76 -3.93 10.25 -4.42
N ILE A 77 -4.08 9.13 -3.70
CA ILE A 77 -4.43 9.17 -2.27
C ILE A 77 -3.18 9.21 -1.39
N ALA A 78 -2.31 8.20 -1.46
CA ALA A 78 -1.18 8.11 -0.52
C ALA A 78 -0.04 9.08 -0.86
N GLY A 79 0.26 9.30 -2.14
CA GLY A 79 1.28 10.26 -2.60
C GLY A 79 0.78 11.70 -2.78
N GLY A 80 -0.53 11.91 -2.96
CA GLY A 80 -1.11 13.22 -3.20
C GLY A 80 -1.92 13.75 -2.02
N ALA A 81 -3.08 13.14 -1.78
CA ALA A 81 -4.05 13.65 -0.80
C ALA A 81 -3.52 13.65 0.64
N PHE A 82 -2.81 12.60 1.07
CA PHE A 82 -2.25 12.55 2.42
C PHE A 82 -1.12 13.56 2.66
N PRO A 83 -0.10 13.69 1.78
CA PRO A 83 0.88 14.77 1.90
C PRO A 83 0.25 16.16 1.90
N ALA A 84 -0.79 16.38 1.09
CA ALA A 84 -1.55 17.64 1.11
C ALA A 84 -2.24 17.89 2.45
N ALA A 85 -2.94 16.88 2.99
CA ALA A 85 -3.58 16.98 4.30
C ALA A 85 -2.56 17.26 5.42
N ILE A 86 -1.43 16.56 5.42
CA ILE A 86 -0.34 16.78 6.38
C ILE A 86 0.23 18.18 6.23
N GLY A 87 0.53 18.62 5.00
CA GLY A 87 1.04 19.96 4.73
C GLY A 87 0.08 21.06 5.18
N ILE A 88 -1.23 20.89 4.98
CA ILE A 88 -2.26 21.80 5.50
C ILE A 88 -2.22 21.84 7.02
N LEU A 89 -2.17 20.69 7.70
CA LEU A 89 -2.13 20.63 9.16
C LEU A 89 -0.87 21.29 9.73
N LEU A 90 0.28 21.08 9.09
CA LEU A 90 1.54 21.73 9.49
C LEU A 90 1.49 23.24 9.27
N ALA A 91 0.94 23.70 8.13
CA ALA A 91 0.75 25.13 7.86
C ALA A 91 -0.26 25.77 8.84
N LEU A 92 -1.31 25.04 9.23
CA LEU A 92 -2.25 25.49 10.27
C LEU A 92 -1.53 25.65 11.61
N TYR A 93 -0.72 24.65 11.99
CA TYR A 93 0.03 24.68 13.24
C TYR A 93 1.05 25.82 13.29
N GLU A 94 1.77 26.09 12.19
CA GLU A 94 2.67 27.25 12.10
C GLU A 94 1.90 28.57 12.18
N ARG A 95 0.76 28.66 11.46
CA ARG A 95 -0.09 29.86 11.43
C ARG A 95 -0.62 30.24 12.82
N GLU A 96 -0.81 29.29 13.74
CA GLU A 96 -1.17 29.62 15.13
C GLU A 96 -0.08 30.45 15.84
N LYS A 97 1.19 30.29 15.46
CA LYS A 97 2.32 31.03 16.04
C LYS A 97 2.62 32.32 15.28
N THR A 98 2.56 32.26 13.95
CA THR A 98 2.97 33.37 13.08
C THR A 98 1.82 34.30 12.71
N GLY A 99 0.58 33.82 12.81
CA GLY A 99 -0.60 34.52 12.33
C GLY A 99 -0.73 34.57 10.81
N VAL A 100 0.20 33.97 10.05
CA VAL A 100 0.28 34.04 8.58
C VAL A 100 0.14 32.65 7.98
N GLY A 101 -0.66 32.53 6.92
CA GLY A 101 -0.83 31.28 6.19
C GLY A 101 0.31 31.02 5.18
N LYS A 102 0.30 29.84 4.57
CA LYS A 102 1.36 29.37 3.66
C LYS A 102 0.80 28.79 2.38
N ILE A 103 1.65 28.75 1.37
CA ILE A 103 1.44 27.94 0.18
C ILE A 103 1.97 26.53 0.50
N VAL A 104 1.17 25.51 0.22
CA VAL A 104 1.55 24.10 0.37
C VAL A 104 1.54 23.48 -1.02
N ASP A 105 2.73 23.17 -1.53
CA ASP A 105 2.91 22.54 -2.83
C ASP A 105 3.11 21.04 -2.68
N VAL A 106 2.32 20.28 -3.42
CA VAL A 106 2.36 18.81 -3.40
C VAL A 106 2.50 18.30 -4.82
N GLY A 107 3.67 17.73 -5.11
CA GLY A 107 3.87 16.85 -6.26
C GLY A 107 3.46 15.43 -5.90
N ILE A 108 2.51 14.85 -6.63
CA ILE A 108 2.10 13.46 -6.44
C ILE A 108 3.29 12.53 -6.68
N ALA A 109 4.07 12.77 -7.75
CA ALA A 109 5.29 12.02 -8.05
C ALA A 109 6.31 12.09 -6.89
N ASP A 110 6.46 13.25 -6.24
CA ASP A 110 7.35 13.40 -5.08
C ASP A 110 6.86 12.57 -3.89
N GLY A 111 5.55 12.62 -3.59
CA GLY A 111 4.96 11.87 -2.50
C GLY A 111 5.09 10.36 -2.68
N VAL A 112 4.87 9.84 -3.89
CA VAL A 112 5.07 8.42 -4.19
C VAL A 112 6.56 8.05 -4.19
N SER A 113 7.43 8.91 -4.73
CA SER A 113 8.88 8.70 -4.68
C SER A 113 9.39 8.64 -3.25
N TYR A 114 8.85 9.47 -2.35
CA TYR A 114 9.15 9.39 -0.92
C TYR A 114 8.78 8.01 -0.35
N MET A 115 7.59 7.47 -0.66
CA MET A 115 7.20 6.13 -0.24
C MET A 115 8.13 5.04 -0.78
N SER A 116 8.70 5.25 -1.97
CA SER A 116 9.66 4.32 -2.58
C SER A 116 11.06 4.35 -1.93
N THR A 117 11.35 5.37 -1.11
CA THR A 117 12.70 5.63 -0.56
C THR A 117 13.29 4.43 0.16
N TYR A 118 12.51 3.71 0.97
CA TYR A 118 13.01 2.51 1.65
C TYR A 118 13.53 1.46 0.65
N PHE A 119 12.75 1.24 -0.41
CA PHE A 119 13.10 0.27 -1.46
C PHE A 119 14.28 0.76 -2.30
N LEU A 120 14.29 2.03 -2.70
CA LEU A 120 15.39 2.62 -3.47
C LEU A 120 16.70 2.71 -2.66
N ALA A 121 16.63 3.01 -1.37
CA ALA A 121 17.79 3.00 -0.48
C ALA A 121 18.41 1.61 -0.37
N SER A 122 17.59 0.55 -0.43
CA SER A 122 18.12 -0.81 -0.45
C SER A 122 18.99 -1.07 -1.69
N CYS A 123 18.70 -0.47 -2.87
CA CYS A 123 19.55 -0.56 -4.07
C CYS A 123 20.98 -0.06 -3.87
N GLN A 124 21.18 0.88 -2.93
CA GLN A 124 22.47 1.52 -2.69
C GLN A 124 23.39 0.67 -1.80
N VAL A 125 22.83 -0.33 -1.11
CA VAL A 125 23.58 -1.29 -0.29
C VAL A 125 24.01 -2.45 -1.19
N SER A 126 24.94 -2.15 -2.11
CA SER A 126 25.49 -3.10 -3.10
C SER A 126 26.45 -4.15 -2.52
N ASP A 127 26.60 -4.22 -1.20
CA ASP A 127 27.53 -5.16 -0.58
C ASP A 127 26.88 -6.54 -0.50
N GLN A 128 27.39 -7.48 -1.32
CA GLN A 128 26.98 -8.89 -1.38
C GLN A 128 26.94 -9.59 0.00
N LYS A 129 27.57 -9.03 1.04
CA LYS A 129 27.53 -9.54 2.42
C LYS A 129 26.17 -9.35 3.11
N ALA A 130 25.31 -8.46 2.60
CA ALA A 130 23.96 -8.29 3.13
C ALA A 130 23.05 -9.49 2.81
N SER A 131 23.40 -10.31 1.81
CA SER A 131 22.62 -11.48 1.33
C SER A 131 22.23 -12.49 2.41
N ASN A 132 22.99 -12.59 3.49
CA ASN A 132 22.75 -13.52 4.60
C ASN A 132 21.97 -12.92 5.79
N THR A 133 21.50 -11.67 5.68
CA THR A 133 20.67 -11.05 6.71
C THR A 133 19.19 -11.18 6.34
N PRO A 134 18.26 -11.25 7.32
CA PRO A 134 16.81 -11.28 7.02
C PRO A 134 16.32 -10.10 6.16
N PHE A 135 17.06 -8.98 6.17
CA PHE A 135 16.77 -7.79 5.37
C PHE A 135 17.17 -7.94 3.88
N SER A 136 17.94 -8.96 3.49
CA SER A 136 18.28 -9.22 2.08
C SER A 136 17.05 -9.51 1.22
N LEU A 137 15.99 -10.04 1.83
CA LEU A 137 14.74 -10.33 1.15
C LEU A 137 13.85 -9.10 0.97
N MET A 138 14.20 -7.98 1.61
CA MET A 138 13.59 -6.65 1.40
C MET A 138 14.46 -5.77 0.48
N HIS A 139 15.55 -6.31 -0.06
CA HIS A 139 16.41 -5.62 -1.01
C HIS A 139 15.73 -5.49 -2.37
N TRP A 140 15.99 -4.39 -3.08
CA TRP A 140 15.38 -4.11 -4.37
C TRP A 140 15.66 -5.17 -5.42
N SER A 141 16.84 -5.80 -5.43
CA SER A 141 17.09 -6.90 -6.37
C SER A 141 16.12 -8.05 -6.16
N THR A 142 15.72 -8.32 -4.92
CA THR A 142 14.74 -9.35 -4.57
C THR A 142 13.33 -8.90 -4.90
N LEU A 143 12.96 -7.64 -4.63
CA LEU A 143 11.63 -7.10 -4.95
C LEU A 143 11.41 -6.84 -6.44
N ALA A 144 12.48 -6.55 -7.19
CA ALA A 144 12.46 -6.47 -8.64
C ALA A 144 12.18 -7.84 -9.26
N HIS A 145 12.61 -8.92 -8.59
CA HIS A 145 12.17 -10.28 -8.89
C HIS A 145 10.85 -10.56 -8.15
N GLN A 146 9.75 -10.18 -8.78
CA GLN A 146 8.39 -10.35 -8.26
C GLN A 146 8.14 -11.73 -7.63
N CYS A 147 7.38 -11.75 -6.54
CA CYS A 147 7.11 -12.97 -5.77
C CYS A 147 8.38 -13.66 -5.27
N SER A 148 9.43 -12.89 -4.93
CA SER A 148 10.66 -13.42 -4.33
C SER A 148 10.93 -12.87 -2.92
N SER A 149 10.07 -11.98 -2.42
CA SER A 149 10.17 -11.38 -1.09
C SER A 149 9.18 -12.00 -0.09
N PHE A 150 9.32 -11.61 1.18
CA PHE A 150 8.39 -11.99 2.24
C PHE A 150 7.04 -11.30 2.13
N VAL A 151 6.96 -10.13 1.48
CA VAL A 151 5.77 -9.26 1.52
C VAL A 151 5.17 -8.96 0.15
N ASP A 152 5.66 -9.61 -0.91
CA ASP A 152 5.22 -9.40 -2.30
C ASP A 152 4.44 -10.61 -2.86
N GLY A 153 4.15 -11.63 -2.04
CA GLY A 153 3.51 -12.87 -2.46
C GLY A 153 4.46 -14.06 -2.66
N GLY A 154 5.78 -13.86 -2.56
CA GLY A 154 6.77 -14.92 -2.70
C GLY A 154 6.76 -15.94 -1.56
N ALA A 155 6.44 -15.49 -0.35
CA ALA A 155 6.33 -16.37 0.80
C ALA A 155 4.97 -17.09 0.86
N PRO A 156 4.94 -18.43 1.08
CA PRO A 156 3.68 -19.18 1.17
C PRO A 156 2.83 -18.76 2.38
N PHE A 157 3.44 -18.19 3.42
CA PHE A 157 2.74 -17.66 4.59
C PHE A 157 2.39 -16.17 4.45
N TYR A 158 2.60 -15.56 3.29
CA TYR A 158 2.21 -14.17 2.99
C TYR A 158 1.76 -14.03 1.54
N ARG A 159 0.58 -14.57 1.22
CA ARG A 159 -0.02 -14.54 -0.13
C ARG A 159 -1.50 -14.92 -0.12
N THR A 160 -2.15 -14.84 -1.27
CA THR A 160 -3.53 -15.30 -1.46
C THR A 160 -3.59 -16.72 -2.02
N TYR A 161 -4.63 -17.47 -1.63
CA TYR A 161 -4.92 -18.82 -2.11
C TYR A 161 -6.37 -18.94 -2.60
N GLU A 162 -6.56 -19.64 -3.71
CA GLU A 162 -7.89 -19.95 -4.24
C GLU A 162 -8.58 -21.05 -3.40
N THR A 163 -9.86 -20.86 -3.13
CA THR A 163 -10.72 -21.77 -2.37
C THR A 163 -11.64 -22.57 -3.29
N LYS A 164 -12.34 -23.60 -2.77
CA LYS A 164 -13.21 -24.45 -3.60
C LYS A 164 -14.34 -23.69 -4.30
N ASP A 165 -14.83 -22.60 -3.70
CA ASP A 165 -15.88 -21.75 -4.28
C ASP A 165 -15.32 -20.66 -5.21
N LYS A 166 -14.08 -20.81 -5.68
CA LYS A 166 -13.43 -19.91 -6.65
C LYS A 166 -13.22 -18.48 -6.16
N LYS A 167 -13.21 -18.31 -4.83
CA LYS A 167 -12.79 -17.06 -4.15
C LYS A 167 -11.38 -17.21 -3.59
N TYR A 168 -10.87 -16.14 -2.98
CA TYR A 168 -9.52 -16.10 -2.43
C TYR A 168 -9.53 -15.88 -0.92
N VAL A 169 -8.57 -16.52 -0.24
CA VAL A 169 -8.22 -16.26 1.17
C VAL A 169 -6.82 -15.65 1.21
N ALA A 170 -6.66 -14.57 1.98
CA ALA A 170 -5.35 -13.99 2.26
C ALA A 170 -4.72 -14.66 3.48
N VAL A 171 -3.48 -15.12 3.36
CA VAL A 171 -2.65 -15.62 4.46
C VAL A 171 -1.54 -14.61 4.71
N GLY A 172 -1.36 -14.20 5.97
CA GLY A 172 -0.32 -13.26 6.40
C GLY A 172 0.25 -13.67 7.76
N ALA A 173 0.73 -14.90 7.87
CA ALA A 173 1.26 -15.49 9.10
C ALA A 173 2.80 -15.36 9.15
N LEU A 174 3.31 -14.13 9.21
CA LEU A 174 4.75 -13.84 9.22
C LEU A 174 5.42 -14.30 10.52
N GLU A 175 4.75 -14.12 11.66
CA GLU A 175 5.30 -14.44 12.96
C GLU A 175 5.25 -15.96 13.24
N PRO A 176 6.30 -16.57 13.83
CA PRO A 176 6.39 -18.02 14.02
C PRO A 176 5.19 -18.63 14.75
N GLN A 177 4.66 -17.95 15.78
CA GLN A 177 3.49 -18.40 16.52
C GLN A 177 2.19 -18.35 15.70
N PHE A 178 2.06 -17.39 14.79
CA PHE A 178 0.90 -17.31 13.89
C PHE A 178 0.99 -18.39 12.83
N TYR A 179 2.19 -18.65 12.31
CA TYR A 179 2.43 -19.73 11.37
C TYR A 179 2.19 -21.11 12.01
N ALA A 180 2.67 -21.34 13.23
CA ALA A 180 2.40 -22.56 13.98
C ALA A 180 0.89 -22.76 14.23
N ASN A 181 0.16 -21.69 14.55
CA ASN A 181 -1.29 -21.74 14.70
C ASN A 181 -2.00 -22.02 13.38
N LEU A 182 -1.55 -21.41 12.28
CA LEU A 182 -2.05 -21.69 10.94
C LEU A 182 -1.87 -23.17 10.61
N LEU A 183 -0.65 -23.69 10.76
CA LEU A 183 -0.36 -25.11 10.55
C LEU A 183 -1.25 -25.98 11.43
N LYS A 184 -1.32 -25.74 12.74
CA LYS A 184 -2.17 -26.52 13.65
C LYS A 184 -3.61 -26.67 13.16
N HIS A 185 -4.22 -25.63 12.61
CA HIS A 185 -5.61 -25.68 12.14
C HIS A 185 -5.76 -26.24 10.73
N LEU A 186 -4.77 -26.05 9.85
CA LEU A 186 -4.74 -26.69 8.54
C LEU A 186 -4.43 -28.20 8.64
N VAL A 187 -3.68 -28.59 9.67
CA VAL A 187 -3.11 -29.92 9.87
C VAL A 187 -3.98 -30.81 10.76
N ASN A 188 -4.72 -30.26 11.73
CA ASN A 188 -5.64 -31.02 12.58
C ASN A 188 -6.89 -31.58 11.86
N TYR A 189 -6.91 -31.54 10.52
CA TYR A 189 -7.76 -32.37 9.67
C TYR A 189 -6.89 -33.46 9.00
N ASP A 190 -6.59 -34.53 9.75
CA ASP A 190 -6.31 -35.91 9.29
C ASP A 190 -5.39 -36.20 8.07
N TYR A 191 -4.37 -35.37 7.75
CA TYR A 191 -3.43 -35.69 6.64
C TYR A 191 -1.95 -35.34 6.90
N PHE A 192 -1.51 -35.25 8.16
CA PHE A 192 -0.19 -34.68 8.47
C PHE A 192 1.03 -35.54 8.13
N LEU A 193 0.89 -36.83 7.81
CA LEU A 193 2.03 -37.70 7.52
C LEU A 193 2.30 -37.95 6.02
N GLN A 194 1.50 -37.37 5.12
CA GLN A 194 1.68 -37.58 3.67
C GLN A 194 2.11 -36.34 2.87
N CYS A 195 1.97 -35.13 3.43
CA CYS A 195 2.29 -33.88 2.71
C CYS A 195 3.69 -33.30 2.96
N LEU A 196 4.51 -33.89 3.86
CA LEU A 196 5.86 -33.35 4.13
C LEU A 196 6.91 -33.78 3.10
N ILE A 197 6.60 -34.71 2.18
CA ILE A 197 7.57 -35.25 1.21
C ILE A 197 7.22 -34.93 -0.26
N ILE A 198 6.03 -34.42 -0.58
CA ILE A 198 5.63 -34.17 -1.98
C ILE A 198 4.81 -32.88 -2.09
N SER A 199 5.46 -31.71 -2.04
CA SER A 199 5.12 -30.54 -2.90
C SER A 199 5.57 -29.20 -2.28
N ILE A 200 6.86 -28.89 -2.48
CA ILE A 200 7.35 -27.51 -2.63
C ILE A 200 7.08 -27.01 -4.07
N GLY A 201 6.28 -27.74 -4.89
CA GLY A 201 6.30 -27.57 -6.34
C GLY A 201 4.99 -27.17 -7.00
N LYS A 202 3.91 -27.93 -6.82
CA LYS A 202 2.67 -27.80 -7.61
C LYS A 202 1.50 -28.40 -6.82
N THR A 203 0.30 -27.84 -6.99
CA THR A 203 -0.97 -28.43 -6.53
C THR A 203 -1.39 -28.07 -5.09
N LEU A 204 -1.74 -26.81 -4.87
CA LEU A 204 -2.79 -26.44 -3.90
C LEU A 204 -4.11 -26.15 -4.65
N ILE A 205 -4.58 -27.15 -5.39
CA ILE A 205 -5.93 -27.14 -5.98
C ILE A 205 -6.59 -28.44 -5.51
N GLY A 206 -7.53 -28.32 -4.57
CA GLY A 206 -8.49 -29.39 -4.33
C GLY A 206 -8.61 -29.94 -2.92
N SER A 207 -8.61 -29.13 -1.84
CA SER A 207 -9.43 -29.49 -0.68
C SER A 207 -9.73 -28.35 0.32
N PHE A 208 -10.77 -27.54 0.06
CA PHE A 208 -11.40 -26.68 1.08
C PHE A 208 -12.92 -26.93 1.13
N GLY A 209 -13.36 -27.84 2.01
CA GLY A 209 -14.78 -28.10 2.26
C GLY A 209 -15.48 -26.89 2.90
N THR A 210 -16.68 -26.58 2.43
CA THR A 210 -17.55 -25.51 2.92
C THR A 210 -17.90 -25.67 4.40
N ARG A 211 -17.44 -24.74 5.25
CA ARG A 211 -18.20 -23.98 6.26
C ARG A 211 -17.25 -23.07 7.06
N TYR A 212 -17.54 -21.77 7.00
CA TYR A 212 -17.02 -20.66 7.83
C TYR A 212 -15.49 -20.59 8.06
N LEU A 213 -14.81 -19.63 7.41
CA LEU A 213 -13.65 -18.99 8.05
C LEU A 213 -13.36 -17.59 7.46
N LEU A 214 -13.96 -16.58 8.10
CA LEU A 214 -13.47 -15.21 8.13
C LEU A 214 -12.50 -15.11 9.33
N ILE A 215 -11.18 -15.06 9.09
CA ILE A 215 -10.16 -14.74 10.11
C ILE A 215 -9.01 -14.05 9.33
N PHE A 216 -8.68 -12.76 9.48
CA PHE A 216 -8.68 -11.87 10.64
C PHE A 216 -9.47 -10.57 10.42
N VAL A 217 -10.31 -10.25 11.39
CA VAL A 217 -10.73 -8.89 11.75
C VAL A 217 -9.83 -8.46 12.91
N SER A 218 -9.30 -7.24 12.89
CA SER A 218 -8.57 -6.64 14.01
C SER A 218 -9.37 -6.76 15.32
N LEU A 219 -8.68 -7.10 16.41
CA LEU A 219 -9.21 -7.39 17.75
C LEU A 219 -10.15 -6.31 18.36
N ALA A 220 -10.29 -5.13 17.75
CA ALA A 220 -11.10 -4.02 18.24
C ALA A 220 -12.62 -4.14 17.94
N VAL A 221 -13.07 -5.03 17.06
CA VAL A 221 -14.49 -5.15 16.67
C VAL A 221 -15.27 -6.20 17.48
N ILE A 222 -14.58 -7.11 18.17
CA ILE A 222 -15.17 -8.25 18.88
C ILE A 222 -16.03 -7.79 20.09
N ILE A 223 -15.75 -6.64 20.69
CA ILE A 223 -16.52 -6.13 21.84
C ILE A 223 -17.91 -5.61 21.44
N LYS A 224 -18.15 -5.27 20.17
CA LYS A 224 -19.48 -4.80 19.71
C LYS A 224 -20.38 -5.90 19.15
N PHE A 225 -19.86 -7.07 18.80
CA PHE A 225 -20.64 -8.14 18.16
C PHE A 225 -21.29 -9.14 19.12
N LEU A 226 -20.89 -9.16 20.38
CA LEU A 226 -21.45 -10.08 21.40
C LEU A 226 -22.86 -9.69 21.88
N GLY A 227 -23.37 -8.49 21.54
CA GLY A 227 -24.70 -8.03 21.96
C GLY A 227 -25.87 -8.44 21.07
N VAL A 228 -25.64 -9.00 19.87
CA VAL A 228 -26.70 -9.22 18.86
C VAL A 228 -27.01 -10.71 18.61
N CYS A 229 -26.16 -11.63 19.06
CA CYS A 229 -26.37 -13.07 18.81
C CYS A 229 -27.45 -13.75 19.67
N LEU A 230 -28.02 -13.07 20.67
CA LEU A 230 -29.11 -13.63 21.50
C LEU A 230 -30.50 -13.58 20.84
N LEU A 231 -30.65 -12.96 19.67
CA LEU A 231 -31.96 -12.75 19.02
C LEU A 231 -32.28 -13.70 17.85
N ILE A 232 -31.32 -14.54 17.40
CA ILE A 232 -31.51 -15.39 16.20
C ILE A 232 -31.79 -16.86 16.55
N GLN A 233 -31.75 -17.24 17.84
CA GLN A 233 -32.08 -18.60 18.28
C GLN A 233 -33.60 -18.91 18.31
N GLN A 234 -34.47 -17.95 17.97
CA GLN A 234 -35.94 -18.12 18.03
C GLN A 234 -36.62 -18.43 16.68
N PHE A 235 -35.90 -18.54 15.56
CA PHE A 235 -36.52 -18.65 14.22
C PHE A 235 -36.28 -19.95 13.44
N LEU A 236 -35.67 -20.99 14.02
CA LEU A 236 -35.43 -22.26 13.32
C LEU A 236 -36.11 -23.47 13.98
N SER A 237 -37.36 -23.28 14.42
CA SER A 237 -38.30 -24.37 14.71
C SER A 237 -39.56 -24.20 13.86
N CYS A 238 -39.42 -24.33 12.55
CA CYS A 238 -40.46 -24.78 11.62
C CYS A 238 -39.82 -25.16 10.28
#